data_AF-A0A2A4TQY7-F1
#
_entry.id   AF-A0A2A4TQY7-F1
#
_cell.length_a   1.000
_cell.length_b   1.000
_cell.length_c   1.000
_cell.angle_alpha   90.00
_cell.angle_beta   90.00
_cell.angle_gamma   90.00
#
_symmetry.space_group_name_H-M   'P 1'
#
loop_
_entity.id
_entity.type
_entity.pdbx_description
1 polymer ?
#
loop_
_entity_poly.entity_id
_entity_poly.type
_entity_poly.pdbx_seq_one_letter_code
_entity_poly.pdbx_strand_id
1 'polypeptide(L)' 'MSTDKILLSKGIKYLAIALPLIIAGPVLITIGFKALKAGNYSWLTIGCICAILGVALGFKGILIIVSSFFDSKE' A
#
# COMPACT_ATOMS: atom_id res chain seq x y z
N MET A 1 7.98 27.34 9.07
CA MET A 1 8.11 26.12 8.26
C MET A 1 6.90 26.03 7.36
N SER A 2 7.04 26.36 6.06
CA SER A 2 5.93 26.20 5.10
C SER A 2 5.90 24.77 4.63
N THR A 3 5.17 23.91 5.33
CA THR A 3 4.90 22.54 4.86
C THR A 3 4.17 22.62 3.52
N ASP A 4 4.67 21.92 2.51
CA ASP A 4 4.05 21.81 1.21
C ASP A 4 2.73 21.03 1.31
N LYS A 5 1.63 21.74 1.62
CA LYS A 5 0.28 21.15 1.81
C LYS A 5 -0.16 20.29 0.62
N ILE A 6 0.36 20.56 -0.57
CA ILE A 6 0.11 19.81 -1.81
C ILE A 6 0.72 18.40 -1.72
N LEU A 7 1.99 18.29 -1.32
CA LEU A 7 2.67 17.00 -1.14
C LEU A 7 2.08 16.23 0.03
N LEU A 8 1.74 16.91 1.12
CA LEU A 8 1.09 16.33 2.28
C LEU A 8 -0.25 15.70 1.90
N SER A 9 -1.12 16.44 1.19
CA SER A 9 -2.40 15.92 0.71
C SER A 9 -2.23 14.70 -0.20
N LYS A 10 -1.19 14.70 -1.04
CA LYS A 10 -0.86 13.56 -1.91
C LYS A 10 -0.44 12.33 -1.11
N GLY A 11 0.43 12.51 -0.11
CA GLY A 11 0.86 11.44 0.79
C GLY A 11 -0.30 10.83 1.58
N ILE A 12 -1.19 11.66 2.13
CA ILE A 12 -2.43 11.21 2.79
C ILE A 12 -3.33 10.42 1.84
N LYS A 13 -3.50 10.84 0.59
CA LYS A 13 -4.30 10.08 -0.40
C LYS A 13 -3.69 8.70 -0.68
N TYR A 14 -2.37 8.61 -0.82
CA TYR A 14 -1.67 7.32 -0.98
C TYR A 14 -1.85 6.42 0.25
N LEU A 15 -1.77 6.98 1.45
CA LEU A 15 -1.94 6.24 2.69
C LEU A 15 -3.39 5.77 2.89
N ALA A 16 -4.37 6.60 2.55
CA ALA A 16 -5.79 6.26 2.56
C ALA A 16 -6.16 5.14 1.59
N ILE A 17 -5.48 5.04 0.43
CA ILE A 17 -5.64 3.93 -0.53
C ILE A 17 -4.84 2.70 -0.09
N ALA A 18 -3.67 2.88 0.52
CA ALA A 18 -2.86 1.79 1.03
C ALA A 18 -3.51 1.07 2.21
N LEU A 19 -4.23 1.79 3.08
CA LEU A 19 -4.89 1.21 4.25
C LEU A 19 -5.86 0.06 3.92
N PRO A 20 -6.86 0.22 3.01
CA PRO A 20 -7.70 -0.88 2.59
C PRO A 20 -6.92 -1.94 1.83
N LEU A 21 -5.85 -1.59 1.12
CA LEU A 21 -5.03 -2.53 0.36
C LEU A 21 -4.20 -3.45 1.27
N ILE A 22 -3.69 -2.92 2.40
CA ILE A 22 -2.98 -3.68 3.43
C ILE A 22 -3.93 -4.63 4.16
N ILE A 23 -5.19 -4.24 4.39
CA ILE A 23 -6.20 -5.12 4.99
C ILE A 23 -6.71 -6.15 3.96
N ALA A 24 -6.85 -5.75 2.70
CA ALA A 24 -7.24 -6.65 1.61
C ALA A 24 -6.17 -7.70 1.31
N GLY A 25 -4.88 -7.39 1.46
CA GLY A 25 -3.76 -8.31 1.26
C GLY A 25 -3.92 -9.68 1.96
N PRO A 26 -4.02 -9.75 3.30
CA PRO A 26 -4.22 -11.01 4.00
C PRO A 26 -5.56 -11.66 3.64
N VAL A 27 -6.63 -10.90 3.41
CA VAL A 27 -7.93 -11.45 2.97
C VAL A 27 -7.81 -12.17 1.63
N LEU A 28 -7.14 -11.55 0.64
CA LEU A 28 -6.84 -12.15 -0.66
C LEU A 28 -5.96 -13.40 -0.52
N ILE A 29 -4.96 -13.37 0.37
CA ILE A 29 -4.11 -14.54 0.65
C ILE A 29 -4.94 -15.69 1.26
N THR A 30 -5.86 -15.42 2.19
CA THR A 30 -6.70 -16.47 2.79
C THR A 30 -7.64 -17.12 1.76
N ILE A 31 -8.17 -16.31 0.83
CA ILE A 31 -8.94 -16.83 -0.32
C ILE A 31 -7.99 -17.62 -1.26
N GLY A 32 -6.76 -17.14 -1.45
CA GLY A 32 -5.63 -17.82 -2.11
C GLY A 32 -5.42 -19.24 -1.60
N PHE A 33 -5.31 -19.40 -0.28
CA PHE A 33 -5.14 -20.69 0.37
C PHE A 33 -6.35 -21.61 0.19
N LYS A 34 -7.59 -21.07 0.18
CA LYS A 34 -8.77 -21.88 -0.15
C LYS A 34 -8.77 -22.34 -1.60
N ALA A 35 -8.38 -21.49 -2.55
CA ALA A 35 -8.26 -21.83 -3.97
C ALA A 35 -7.11 -22.83 -4.24
N LEU A 36 -6.04 -22.78 -3.45
CA LEU A 36 -4.95 -23.76 -3.46
C LEU A 36 -5.48 -25.18 -3.22
N LYS A 37 -6.47 -25.34 -2.33
CA LYS A 37 -7.10 -26.63 -2.03
C LYS A 37 -7.84 -27.23 -3.23
N ALA A 38 -8.21 -26.41 -4.22
CA ALA A 38 -8.82 -26.84 -5.47
C ALA A 38 -7.79 -27.11 -6.59
N GLY A 39 -6.48 -27.02 -6.30
CA GLY A 39 -5.39 -27.24 -7.26
C GLY A 39 -5.01 -26.01 -8.10
N ASN A 40 -5.55 -24.83 -7.81
CA ASN A 40 -5.28 -23.61 -8.60
C ASN A 40 -4.34 -22.65 -7.86
N TYR A 41 -3.06 -22.69 -8.23
CA TYR A 41 -1.99 -21.85 -7.65
C TYR A 41 -2.06 -20.38 -8.07
N SER A 42 -2.79 -20.06 -9.14
CA SER A 42 -2.82 -18.69 -9.72
C SER A 42 -3.35 -17.64 -8.74
N TRP A 43 -4.31 -18.01 -7.89
CA TRP A 43 -4.94 -17.08 -6.96
C TRP A 43 -4.04 -16.72 -5.77
N LEU A 44 -3.22 -17.68 -5.30
CA LEU A 44 -2.25 -17.43 -4.23
C LEU A 44 -1.14 -16.47 -4.70
N THR A 45 -0.64 -16.65 -5.93
CA THR A 45 0.38 -15.78 -6.53
C THR A 45 -0.13 -14.35 -6.67
N ILE A 46 -1.37 -14.18 -7.12
CA ILE A 46 -2.03 -12.86 -7.22
C ILE A 46 -2.21 -12.22 -5.84
N GLY A 47 -2.63 -12.99 -4.82
CA GLY A 47 -2.74 -12.50 -3.45
C GLY A 47 -1.41 -12.02 -2.88
N CYS A 48 -0.33 -12.77 -3.13
CA CYS A 48 1.03 -12.41 -2.70
C CYS A 48 1.51 -11.10 -3.38
N ILE A 49 1.29 -10.97 -4.69
CA ILE A 49 1.64 -9.75 -5.44
C ILE A 49 0.84 -8.55 -4.94
N CYS A 50 -0.47 -8.71 -4.70
CA CYS A 50 -1.32 -7.65 -4.14
C CYS A 50 -0.84 -7.20 -2.75
N ALA A 51 -0.44 -8.14 -1.88
CA ALA A 51 0.09 -7.81 -0.56
C ALA A 51 1.40 -7.02 -0.65
N ILE A 52 2.34 -7.44 -1.52
CA ILE A 52 3.60 -6.72 -1.74
C ILE A 52 3.34 -5.30 -2.27
N LEU A 53 2.43 -5.17 -3.24
CA LEU A 53 2.03 -3.86 -3.77
C LEU A 53 1.39 -2.98 -2.70
N GLY A 54 0.54 -3.55 -1.85
CA GLY A 54 -0.08 -2.84 -0.72
C GLY A 54 0.94 -2.27 0.25
N VAL A 55 1.92 -3.07 0.66
CA VAL A 55 3.02 -2.63 1.52
C VAL A 55 3.85 -1.56 0.82
N ALA A 56 4.20 -1.75 -0.46
CA ALA A 56 4.97 -0.77 -1.24
C ALA A 56 4.25 0.59 -1.39
N LEU A 57 2.94 0.58 -1.64
CA LEU A 57 2.13 1.81 -1.69
C LEU A 57 2.04 2.48 -0.32
N GLY A 58 1.88 1.71 0.75
CA GLY A 58 1.87 2.24 2.12
C GLY A 58 3.20 2.91 2.47
N PHE A 59 4.31 2.24 2.17
CA PHE A 59 5.65 2.77 2.39
C PHE A 59 5.90 4.05 1.60
N LYS A 60 5.49 4.09 0.31
CA LYS A 60 5.55 5.30 -0.51
C LYS A 60 4.70 6.44 0.05
N GLY A 61 3.48 6.14 0.53
CA GLY A 61 2.61 7.15 1.14
C GLY A 61 3.27 7.81 2.35
N ILE A 62 3.86 7.01 3.23
CA ILE A 62 4.59 7.48 4.41
C ILE A 62 5.82 8.30 4.00
N LEU A 63 6.61 7.81 3.03
CA LEU A 63 7.78 8.52 2.52
C LEU A 63 7.42 9.90 1.96
N ILE A 64 6.31 10.02 1.23
CA ILE A 64 5.81 11.30 0.68
C ILE A 64 5.38 12.25 1.81
N ILE A 65 4.74 11.75 2.87
CA ILE A 65 4.35 12.58 4.02
C ILE A 65 5.59 13.11 4.74
N VAL A 66 6.57 12.24 5.02
CA VAL A 66 7.84 12.63 5.67
C VAL A 66 8.59 13.64 4.80
N SER A 67 8.69 13.37 3.50
CA SER A 67 9.31 14.30 2.54
C SER A 67 8.57 15.63 2.53
N SER A 68 7.24 15.65 2.55
CA SER A 68 6.46 16.89 2.58
C SER A 68 6.69 17.75 3.84
N PHE A 69 7.08 17.12 4.95
CA PHE A 69 7.40 17.81 6.21
C PHE A 69 8.84 18.35 6.23
N PHE A 70 9.76 17.65 5.57
CA PHE A 70 11.20 17.95 5.58
C PHE A 70 11.73 18.54 4.26
N ASP A 71 10.89 18.73 3.22
CA ASP A 71 11.19 19.45 1.97
C ASP A 71 11.44 20.92 2.32
N SER A 72 12.64 21.15 2.81
CA SER A 72 13.25 22.45 2.95
C SER A 72 13.74 22.78 1.55
N LYS A 73 12.90 23.48 0.77
CA LYS A 73 13.40 24.21 -0.39
C LYS A 73 14.43 25.21 0.13
N GLU A 74 15.70 24.84 0.04
CA GLU A 74 16.79 25.80 -0.16
C GLU A 74 16.73 26.31 -1.61
#